data_AF-A0A945YDA5-F1
#
_entry.id   AF-A0A945YDA5-F1
#
_cell.length_a   1.000
_cell.length_b   1.000
_cell.length_c   1.000
_cell.angle_alpha   90.00
_cell.angle_beta   90.00
_cell.angle_gamma   90.00
#
_symmetry.space_group_name_H-M   'P 1'
#
loop_
_entity.id
_entity.type
_entity.pdbx_description
1 polymer ?
#
loop_
_entity_poly.entity_id
_entity_poly.type
_entity_poly.pdbx_seq_one_letter_code
_entity_poly.pdbx_strand_id
1 'polypeptide(L)'
;MDAVLDQPVLVLNRLWQAVNVIGAKRAFALLSRGHASVIHHDTDDFRIFSFMDWMDFSENNPPIDKMDVVHTPRLQLRMPRVILLTFFDKLPRREIKLTRNNVFRRDKDKCQYCGKVFEREDLNLDHVIPRDRGGKTTWENIVCSCIKCNSRKANRLPHQAGMRLICKPVRPKWRPVISLVLNNQQRERWKGFLDLAYWNVELEE
;
A
#
# COMPACT_ATOMS: atom_id res chain seq x y z
N MET A 1 27.08 -6.52 -3.08
CA MET A 1 26.84 -5.13 -3.54
C MET A 1 25.35 -4.84 -3.68
N ASP A 2 24.52 -5.83 -4.03
CA ASP A 2 23.08 -5.63 -4.31
C ASP A 2 22.20 -5.35 -3.08
N ALA A 3 22.56 -5.83 -1.89
CA ALA A 3 21.72 -5.69 -0.69
C ALA A 3 21.44 -4.23 -0.26
N VAL A 4 22.32 -3.28 -0.61
CA VAL A 4 22.11 -1.84 -0.34
C VAL A 4 21.08 -1.25 -1.31
N LEU A 5 21.09 -1.70 -2.57
CA LEU A 5 20.19 -1.20 -3.62
C LEU A 5 18.76 -1.74 -3.51
N ASP A 6 18.56 -2.80 -2.72
CA ASP A 6 17.26 -3.33 -2.37
C ASP A 6 16.65 -2.70 -1.11
N GLN A 7 17.38 -1.80 -0.44
CA GLN A 7 16.88 -1.15 0.75
C GLN A 7 15.62 -0.31 0.47
N PRO A 8 14.65 -0.32 1.39
CA PRO A 8 13.42 0.40 1.21
C PRO A 8 13.62 1.91 1.36
N VAL A 9 12.99 2.65 0.47
CA VAL A 9 12.96 4.11 0.40
C VAL A 9 11.51 4.55 0.41
N LEU A 10 11.17 5.45 1.33
CA LEU A 10 9.83 6.02 1.43
C LEU A 10 9.61 7.05 0.32
N VAL A 11 8.47 6.97 -0.37
CA VAL A 11 8.09 7.90 -1.42
C VAL A 11 6.94 8.75 -0.94
N LEU A 12 7.14 10.06 -0.93
CA LEU A 12 6.12 11.07 -0.66
C LEU A 12 5.64 11.70 -1.97
N ASN A 13 4.37 12.08 -2.04
CA ASN A 13 3.84 12.94 -3.10
C ASN A 13 4.15 14.42 -2.80
N ARG A 14 3.84 15.33 -3.74
CA ARG A 14 4.03 16.79 -3.55
C ARG A 14 3.30 17.38 -2.34
N LEU A 15 2.27 16.68 -1.84
CA LEU A 15 1.52 17.06 -0.63
C LEU A 15 2.15 16.51 0.65
N TRP A 16 3.38 15.99 0.59
CA TRP A 16 4.10 15.36 1.71
C TRP A 16 3.41 14.12 2.28
N GLN A 17 2.49 13.52 1.52
CA GLN A 17 1.81 12.30 1.92
C GLN A 17 2.59 11.09 1.43
N ALA A 18 2.75 10.11 2.32
CA ALA A 18 3.38 8.86 1.95
C ALA A 18 2.49 8.10 0.95
N VAL A 19 3.05 7.79 -0.22
CA VAL A 19 2.33 7.09 -1.31
C VAL A 19 2.85 5.69 -1.61
N ASN A 20 4.13 5.41 -1.36
CA ASN A 20 4.71 4.09 -1.63
C ASN A 20 6.01 3.85 -0.86
N VAL A 21 6.46 2.59 -0.84
CA VAL A 21 7.82 2.21 -0.45
C VAL A 21 8.43 1.45 -1.63
N ILE A 22 9.61 1.88 -2.08
CA ILE A 22 10.31 1.30 -3.24
C ILE A 22 11.75 0.91 -2.86
N GLY A 23 12.40 0.06 -3.65
CA GLY A 23 13.83 -0.21 -3.48
C GLY A 23 14.69 0.98 -3.91
N ALA A 24 15.86 1.13 -3.27
CA ALA A 24 16.85 2.18 -3.50
C ALA A 24 17.25 2.33 -4.97
N LYS A 25 17.42 1.23 -5.71
CA LYS A 25 17.69 1.25 -7.17
C LYS A 25 16.64 2.07 -7.93
N ARG A 26 15.37 1.88 -7.61
CA ARG A 26 14.26 2.61 -8.26
C ARG A 26 14.22 4.07 -7.80
N ALA A 27 14.56 4.34 -6.53
CA ALA A 27 14.65 5.70 -6.02
C ALA A 27 15.71 6.51 -6.77
N PHE A 28 16.93 5.99 -6.92
CA PHE A 28 17.99 6.65 -7.70
C PHE A 28 17.58 6.88 -9.16
N ALA A 29 16.85 5.94 -9.79
CA ALA A 29 16.34 6.11 -11.14
C ALA A 29 15.26 7.20 -11.28
N LEU A 30 14.57 7.56 -10.19
CA LEU A 30 13.63 8.70 -10.17
C LEU A 30 14.38 10.02 -9.94
N LEU A 31 15.37 10.02 -9.05
CA LEU A 31 16.22 11.17 -8.77
C LEU A 31 17.02 11.60 -9.99
N SER A 32 17.69 10.67 -10.68
CA SER A 32 18.53 10.97 -11.84
C SER A 32 17.75 11.51 -13.05
N ARG A 33 16.43 11.31 -13.08
CA ARG A 33 15.53 11.85 -14.11
C ARG A 33 14.88 13.18 -13.71
N GLY A 34 15.17 13.71 -12.52
CA GLY A 34 14.53 14.91 -11.98
C GLY A 34 13.05 14.71 -11.61
N HIS A 35 12.60 13.48 -11.45
CA HIS A 35 11.22 13.15 -11.08
C HIS A 35 11.00 13.09 -9.56
N ALA A 36 12.08 13.19 -8.79
CA ALA A 36 12.03 13.24 -7.35
C ALA A 36 13.19 14.08 -6.79
N SER A 37 13.02 14.53 -5.55
CA SER A 37 14.07 15.14 -4.73
C SER A 37 14.29 14.30 -3.47
N VAL A 38 15.48 14.34 -2.89
CA VAL A 38 15.76 13.65 -1.61
C VAL A 38 15.31 14.54 -0.47
N ILE A 39 14.63 13.97 0.52
CA ILE A 39 14.39 14.65 1.80
C ILE A 39 15.36 14.09 2.83
N HIS A 40 16.15 14.97 3.43
CA HIS A 40 17.05 14.66 4.53
C HIS A 40 16.62 15.44 5.77
N HIS A 41 16.67 14.79 6.93
CA HIS A 41 16.43 15.46 8.22
C HIS A 41 17.79 15.68 8.89
N ASP A 42 18.00 16.86 9.44
CA ASP A 42 19.16 17.19 10.27
C ASP A 42 18.65 17.89 11.53
N THR A 43 19.01 17.36 12.70
CA THR A 43 18.58 17.67 14.10
C THR A 43 17.19 18.26 14.36
N ASP A 44 16.79 19.35 13.70
CA ASP A 44 15.48 20.02 13.87
C ASP A 44 14.81 20.47 12.55
N ASP A 45 15.45 20.30 11.38
CA ASP A 45 14.94 20.78 10.09
C ASP A 45 14.97 19.72 8.98
N PHE A 46 14.07 19.89 8.01
CA PHE A 46 14.05 19.09 6.78
C PHE A 46 14.64 19.89 5.62
N ARG A 47 15.61 19.29 4.92
CA ARG A 47 16.19 19.84 3.70
C ARG A 47 15.83 18.98 2.50
N ILE A 48 15.48 19.65 1.41
CA ILE A 48 15.17 19.02 0.13
C ILE A 48 16.37 19.22 -0.79
N PHE A 49 16.89 18.13 -1.33
CA PHE A 49 18.02 18.14 -2.25
C PHE A 49 17.56 17.70 -3.64
N SER A 50 17.96 18.45 -4.68
CA SER A 50 17.93 17.90 -6.03
C SER A 50 18.92 16.73 -6.13
N PHE A 51 18.89 15.96 -7.22
CA PHE A 51 19.85 14.87 -7.36
C PHE A 51 21.30 15.37 -7.39
N MET A 52 21.56 16.51 -8.04
CA MET A 52 22.91 17.09 -8.10
C MET A 52 23.37 17.54 -6.71
N ASP A 53 22.55 18.32 -6.00
CA ASP A 53 22.88 18.79 -4.65
C ASP A 53 23.08 17.62 -3.67
N TRP A 54 22.35 16.52 -3.86
CA TRP A 54 22.50 15.32 -3.04
C TRP A 54 23.83 14.60 -3.29
N MET A 55 24.33 14.61 -4.53
CA MET A 55 25.66 14.08 -4.84
C MET A 55 26.74 14.92 -4.15
N ASP A 56 26.68 16.24 -4.30
CA ASP A 56 27.65 17.16 -3.68
C ASP A 56 27.59 17.07 -2.15
N PHE A 57 26.39 17.00 -1.58
CA PHE A 57 26.21 16.80 -0.14
C PHE A 57 26.81 15.47 0.33
N SER A 58 26.65 14.39 -0.45
CA SER A 58 27.16 13.07 -0.10
C SER A 58 28.68 13.00 -0.07
N GLU A 59 29.36 13.71 -0.98
CA GLU A 59 30.83 13.78 -0.99
C GLU A 59 31.37 14.53 0.23
N ASN A 60 30.72 15.65 0.59
CA ASN A 60 31.14 16.47 1.72
C ASN A 60 30.73 15.89 3.08
N ASN A 61 29.76 14.97 3.10
CA ASN A 61 29.24 14.35 4.32
C ASN A 61 29.18 12.84 4.13
N PRO A 62 30.32 12.12 4.09
CA PRO A 62 30.31 10.67 3.92
C PRO A 62 29.59 10.01 5.11
N PRO A 63 28.74 8.99 4.88
CA PRO A 63 28.02 8.29 5.94
C PRO A 63 28.98 7.38 6.71
N ILE A 64 28.70 7.19 8.00
CA ILE A 64 29.53 6.41 8.92
C ILE A 64 29.28 4.89 8.72
N ASP A 65 28.08 4.49 8.33
CA ASP A 65 27.69 3.09 8.12
C ASP A 65 27.83 2.68 6.64
N LYS A 66 28.42 1.50 6.40
CA LYS A 66 28.50 0.86 5.07
C LYS A 66 27.13 0.62 4.45
N MET A 67 26.09 0.46 5.26
CA MET A 67 24.71 0.23 4.81
C MET A 67 24.00 1.54 4.41
N ASP A 68 24.63 2.69 4.61
CA ASP A 68 24.15 4.02 4.27
C ASP A 68 24.87 4.63 3.04
N VAL A 69 25.75 3.88 2.37
CA VAL A 69 26.50 4.34 1.20
C VAL A 69 26.30 3.44 -0.02
N VAL A 70 26.10 4.07 -1.17
CA VAL A 70 26.15 3.45 -2.49
C VAL A 70 27.40 3.94 -3.19
N HIS A 71 28.26 3.00 -3.58
CA HIS A 71 29.46 3.31 -4.34
C HIS A 71 29.17 3.20 -5.84
N THR A 72 29.53 4.25 -6.57
CA THR A 72 29.70 4.20 -8.02
C THR A 72 31.21 4.18 -8.33
N PRO A 73 31.63 3.90 -9.57
CA PRO A 73 33.06 3.94 -9.92
C PRO A 73 33.76 5.27 -9.65
N ARG A 74 33.01 6.37 -9.53
CA ARG A 74 33.55 7.73 -9.38
C ARG A 74 33.10 8.47 -8.13
N LEU A 75 32.00 8.05 -7.50
CA LEU A 75 31.32 8.81 -6.46
C LEU A 75 30.87 7.89 -5.32
N GLN A 76 30.85 8.44 -4.11
CA GLN A 76 30.21 7.83 -2.93
C GLN A 76 28.91 8.57 -2.63
N LEU A 77 27.78 7.88 -2.73
CA LEU A 77 26.45 8.48 -2.58
C LEU A 77 25.80 8.01 -1.29
N ARG A 78 25.27 8.93 -0.49
CA ARG A 78 24.44 8.58 0.66
C ARG A 78 23.13 7.95 0.20
N MET A 79 22.67 6.96 0.95
CA MET A 79 21.43 6.25 0.69
C MET A 79 20.21 7.17 0.93
N PRO A 80 19.43 7.56 -0.10
CA PRO A 80 18.23 8.37 0.10
C PRO A 80 17.16 7.58 0.86
N ARG A 81 16.83 8.00 2.09
CA ARG A 81 15.83 7.33 2.93
C ARG A 81 14.40 7.70 2.57
N VAL A 82 14.20 8.95 2.14
CA VAL A 82 12.90 9.50 1.76
C VAL A 82 13.08 10.30 0.47
N ILE A 83 12.19 10.12 -0.49
CA ILE A 83 12.14 10.94 -1.71
C ILE A 83 10.77 11.60 -1.87
N LEU A 84 10.76 12.82 -2.39
CA LEU A 84 9.58 13.62 -2.70
C LEU A 84 9.38 13.65 -4.21
N LEU A 85 8.23 13.19 -4.71
CA LEU A 85 7.93 13.26 -6.14
C LEU A 85 7.66 14.71 -6.57
N THR A 86 8.28 15.15 -7.66
CA THR A 86 8.23 16.56 -8.11
C THR A 86 6.96 16.92 -8.88
N PHE A 87 6.32 15.95 -9.55
CA PHE A 87 5.15 16.19 -10.41
C PHE A 87 3.91 15.40 -10.00
N PHE A 88 4.00 14.57 -8.96
CA PHE A 88 2.91 13.72 -8.53
C PHE A 88 2.27 14.28 -7.27
N ASP A 89 1.11 14.91 -7.41
CA ASP A 89 0.29 15.52 -6.36
C ASP A 89 -0.87 14.64 -5.90
N LYS A 90 -1.21 13.60 -6.67
CA LYS A 90 -2.30 12.68 -6.33
C LYS A 90 -1.86 11.70 -5.26
N LEU A 91 -2.74 11.37 -4.31
CA LEU A 91 -2.71 10.04 -3.72
C LEU A 91 -3.04 9.05 -4.85
N PRO A 92 -2.31 7.94 -5.01
CA PRO A 92 -2.79 6.90 -5.91
C PRO A 92 -4.08 6.35 -5.28
N ARG A 93 -5.24 6.92 -5.64
CA ARG A 93 -6.56 6.35 -5.42
C ARG A 93 -6.63 5.07 -6.24
N ARG A 94 -5.90 4.05 -5.80
CA ARG A 94 -6.02 2.71 -6.35
C ARG A 94 -7.36 2.21 -5.87
N GLU A 95 -8.39 2.45 -6.67
CA GLU A 95 -9.65 1.76 -6.51
C GLU A 95 -9.35 0.27 -6.39
N ILE A 96 -9.76 -0.33 -5.27
CA ILE A 96 -9.57 -1.76 -5.07
C ILE A 96 -10.51 -2.45 -6.05
N LYS A 97 -9.93 -3.01 -7.12
CA LYS A 97 -10.67 -3.74 -8.13
C LYS A 97 -11.39 -4.92 -7.49
N LEU A 98 -12.64 -5.13 -7.84
CA LEU A 98 -13.41 -6.29 -7.42
C LEU A 98 -12.86 -7.54 -8.15
N THR A 99 -12.00 -8.28 -7.47
CA THR A 99 -11.42 -9.54 -7.95
C THR A 99 -11.67 -10.65 -6.95
N ARG A 100 -11.64 -11.92 -7.39
CA ARG A 100 -11.82 -13.08 -6.51
C ARG A 100 -10.88 -13.04 -5.30
N ASN A 101 -9.60 -12.81 -5.54
CA ASN A 101 -8.59 -12.68 -4.48
C ASN A 101 -8.90 -11.54 -3.50
N ASN A 102 -9.39 -10.39 -3.99
CA ASN A 102 -9.70 -9.27 -3.11
C ASN A 102 -10.96 -9.51 -2.28
N VAL A 103 -11.96 -10.22 -2.81
CA VAL A 103 -13.15 -10.62 -2.03
C VAL A 103 -12.78 -11.64 -0.96
N PHE A 104 -11.99 -12.66 -1.32
CA PHE A 104 -11.52 -13.67 -0.37
C PHE A 104 -10.70 -13.04 0.75
N ARG A 105 -9.80 -12.11 0.41
CA ARG A 105 -9.04 -11.34 1.40
C ARG A 105 -9.92 -10.46 2.28
N ARG A 106 -10.91 -9.75 1.69
CA ARG A 106 -11.89 -8.95 2.46
C ARG A 106 -12.62 -9.80 3.49
N ASP A 107 -13.05 -10.98 3.06
CA ASP A 107 -13.85 -11.92 3.86
C ASP A 107 -12.99 -12.86 4.71
N LYS A 108 -11.65 -12.71 4.69
CA LYS A 108 -10.68 -13.55 5.42
C LYS A 108 -10.85 -15.05 5.16
N ASP A 109 -11.06 -15.40 3.89
CA ASP A 109 -11.32 -16.77 3.44
C ASP A 109 -12.48 -17.46 4.22
N LYS A 110 -13.40 -16.66 4.77
CA LYS A 110 -14.56 -17.09 5.56
C LYS A 110 -15.82 -17.05 4.72
N CYS A 111 -16.57 -18.15 4.70
CA CYS A 111 -17.90 -18.19 4.08
C CYS A 111 -18.84 -17.24 4.81
N GLN A 112 -19.43 -16.28 4.10
CA GLN A 112 -20.32 -15.26 4.66
C GLN A 112 -21.69 -15.79 5.10
N TYR A 113 -21.98 -17.07 4.86
CA TYR A 113 -23.23 -17.71 5.26
C TYR A 113 -23.09 -18.60 6.49
N CYS A 114 -22.08 -19.47 6.53
CA CYS A 114 -21.89 -20.40 7.66
C CYS A 114 -20.78 -19.99 8.63
N GLY A 115 -19.92 -19.04 8.26
CA GLY A 115 -18.92 -18.44 9.14
C GLY A 115 -17.67 -19.27 9.34
N LYS A 116 -17.58 -20.43 8.71
CA LYS A 116 -16.39 -21.27 8.69
C LYS A 116 -15.37 -20.74 7.69
N VAL A 117 -14.10 -20.92 8.03
CA VAL A 117 -12.95 -20.64 7.16
C VAL A 117 -12.65 -21.88 6.32
N PHE A 118 -12.29 -21.69 5.06
CA PHE A 118 -11.99 -22.77 4.12
C PHE A 118 -10.72 -22.46 3.33
N GLU A 119 -10.14 -23.46 2.68
CA GLU A 119 -9.12 -23.26 1.66
C GLU A 119 -9.75 -22.61 0.41
N ARG A 120 -8.93 -21.92 -0.41
CA ARG A 120 -9.45 -21.08 -1.50
C ARG A 120 -10.10 -21.86 -2.62
N GLU A 121 -9.70 -23.11 -2.77
CA GLU A 121 -10.18 -24.11 -3.71
C GLU A 121 -11.64 -24.50 -3.38
N ASP A 122 -12.00 -24.48 -2.09
CA ASP A 122 -13.34 -24.80 -1.57
C ASP A 122 -14.27 -23.58 -1.45
N LEU A 123 -13.77 -22.40 -1.82
CA LEU A 123 -14.49 -21.14 -1.78
C LEU A 123 -14.90 -20.68 -3.17
N ASN A 124 -16.08 -20.06 -3.24
CA ASN A 124 -16.66 -19.44 -4.43
C ASN A 124 -17.05 -17.99 -4.15
N LEU A 125 -17.32 -17.26 -5.22
CA LEU A 125 -18.01 -15.98 -5.15
C LEU A 125 -19.50 -16.21 -5.37
N ASP A 126 -20.32 -15.58 -4.55
CA ASP A 126 -21.77 -15.62 -4.68
C ASP A 126 -22.36 -14.21 -4.73
N HIS A 127 -23.42 -14.08 -5.52
CA HIS A 127 -24.23 -12.87 -5.59
C HIS A 127 -25.31 -12.94 -4.52
N VAL A 128 -25.27 -12.04 -3.53
CA VAL A 128 -26.27 -11.97 -2.45
C VAL A 128 -27.67 -11.83 -3.04
N ILE A 129 -27.85 -10.90 -3.96
CA ILE A 129 -28.99 -10.79 -4.86
C ILE A 129 -28.59 -11.50 -6.15
N PRO A 130 -29.23 -12.62 -6.52
CA PRO A 130 -28.95 -13.36 -7.75
C PRO A 130 -29.04 -12.51 -9.02
N ARG A 131 -28.27 -12.86 -10.05
CA ARG A 131 -28.22 -12.12 -11.33
C ARG A 131 -29.55 -12.10 -12.07
N ASP A 132 -30.28 -13.20 -12.06
CA ASP A 132 -31.64 -13.34 -12.63
C ASP A 132 -32.67 -12.46 -11.90
N ARG A 133 -32.35 -11.96 -10.70
CA ARG A 133 -33.16 -11.00 -9.94
C ARG A 133 -32.61 -9.57 -9.99
N GLY A 134 -31.78 -9.26 -11.00
CA GLY A 134 -31.19 -7.93 -11.19
C GLY A 134 -29.96 -7.64 -10.33
N GLY A 135 -29.41 -8.65 -9.65
CA GLY A 135 -28.21 -8.50 -8.84
C GLY A 135 -26.97 -8.13 -9.65
N LYS A 136 -26.37 -6.97 -9.32
CA LYS A 136 -25.16 -6.48 -9.99
C LYS A 136 -23.89 -7.12 -9.41
N THR A 137 -22.82 -7.19 -10.21
CA THR A 137 -21.49 -7.62 -9.72
C THR A 137 -20.79 -6.43 -9.08
N THR A 138 -21.10 -6.14 -7.82
CA THR A 138 -20.51 -5.03 -7.05
C THR A 138 -19.98 -5.50 -5.70
N TRP A 139 -19.18 -4.65 -5.03
CA TRP A 139 -18.64 -4.94 -3.71
C TRP A 139 -19.72 -5.22 -2.67
N GLU A 140 -20.88 -4.60 -2.83
CA GLU A 140 -22.03 -4.67 -1.94
C GLU A 140 -22.95 -5.86 -2.23
N ASN A 141 -22.67 -6.62 -3.30
CA ASN A 141 -23.49 -7.76 -3.70
C ASN A 141 -22.68 -9.05 -3.88
N ILE A 142 -21.34 -9.00 -3.88
CA ILE A 142 -20.47 -10.18 -3.97
C ILE A 142 -19.91 -10.54 -2.59
N VAL A 143 -20.01 -11.82 -2.24
CA VAL A 143 -19.49 -12.40 -1.00
C VAL A 143 -18.73 -13.70 -1.25
N CYS A 144 -17.84 -14.04 -0.33
CA CYS A 144 -17.24 -15.36 -0.23
C CYS A 144 -18.26 -16.39 0.28
N SER A 145 -18.39 -17.53 -0.42
CA SER A 145 -19.27 -18.63 -0.04
C SER A 145 -18.55 -19.98 -0.19
N CYS A 146 -18.76 -20.92 0.73
CA CYS A 146 -18.30 -22.30 0.50
C CYS A 146 -19.23 -23.00 -0.50
N ILE A 147 -18.74 -24.04 -1.17
CA ILE A 147 -19.49 -24.80 -2.19
C ILE A 147 -20.87 -25.25 -1.65
N LYS A 148 -20.93 -25.82 -0.44
CA LYS A 148 -22.18 -26.30 0.18
C LYS A 148 -23.21 -25.20 0.39
N CYS A 149 -22.79 -24.04 0.94
CA CYS A 149 -23.68 -22.91 1.15
C CYS A 149 -24.13 -22.28 -0.19
N ASN A 150 -23.21 -22.18 -1.15
CA ASN A 150 -23.50 -21.65 -2.47
C ASN A 150 -24.59 -22.47 -3.18
N SER A 151 -24.43 -23.80 -3.20
CA SER A 151 -25.42 -24.71 -3.78
C SER A 151 -26.76 -24.69 -3.04
N ARG A 152 -26.74 -24.57 -1.70
CA ARG A 152 -27.97 -24.43 -0.91
C ARG A 152 -28.72 -23.13 -1.24
N LYS A 153 -28.01 -22.00 -1.40
CA LYS A 153 -28.65 -20.73 -1.74
C LYS A 153 -29.18 -20.75 -3.18
N ALA A 154 -28.36 -21.20 -4.14
CA ALA A 154 -28.68 -21.17 -5.56
C ALA A 154 -29.19 -19.77 -6.00
N ASN A 155 -30.25 -19.72 -6.82
CA ASN A 155 -30.86 -18.48 -7.32
C ASN A 155 -31.88 -17.86 -6.34
N ARG A 156 -31.77 -18.17 -5.05
CA ARG A 156 -32.62 -17.58 -4.01
C ARG A 156 -31.90 -16.44 -3.30
N LEU A 157 -32.69 -15.56 -2.70
CA LEU A 157 -32.16 -14.60 -1.73
C LEU A 157 -31.77 -15.35 -0.44
N PRO A 158 -30.78 -14.88 0.35
CA PRO A 158 -30.34 -15.57 1.54
C PRO A 158 -31.50 -15.95 2.48
N HIS A 159 -32.41 -15.02 2.74
CA HIS A 159 -33.56 -15.27 3.61
C HIS A 159 -34.50 -16.37 3.08
N GLN A 160 -34.66 -16.49 1.76
CA GLN A 160 -35.46 -17.55 1.13
C GLN A 160 -34.78 -18.93 1.19
N ALA A 161 -33.46 -18.98 1.38
CA ALA A 161 -32.72 -20.22 1.60
C ALA A 161 -32.58 -20.57 3.09
N GLY A 162 -33.20 -19.78 3.99
CA GLY A 162 -33.01 -19.89 5.43
C GLY A 162 -31.59 -19.54 5.87
N MET A 163 -30.96 -18.62 5.16
CA MET A 163 -29.57 -18.20 5.36
C MET A 163 -29.53 -16.70 5.66
N ARG A 164 -28.50 -16.28 6.38
CA ARG A 164 -28.23 -14.87 6.66
C ARG A 164 -26.76 -14.58 6.38
N LEU A 165 -26.47 -13.33 6.05
CA LEU A 165 -25.10 -12.87 5.94
C LEU A 165 -24.55 -12.60 7.33
N ILE A 166 -23.31 -13.01 7.55
CA ILE A 166 -22.59 -12.77 8.80
C ILE A 166 -22.11 -11.32 8.88
N CYS A 167 -21.64 -10.79 7.75
CA CYS A 167 -21.27 -9.39 7.62
C CYS A 167 -21.92 -8.81 6.36
N LYS A 168 -22.34 -7.55 6.46
CA LYS A 168 -22.82 -6.82 5.28
C LYS A 168 -21.64 -6.59 4.33
N PRO A 169 -21.71 -7.05 3.06
CA PRO A 169 -20.66 -6.79 2.10
C PRO A 169 -20.55 -5.29 1.84
N VAL A 170 -19.35 -4.75 2.03
CA VAL A 170 -19.03 -3.36 1.75
C VAL A 170 -17.73 -3.29 0.95
N ARG A 171 -17.54 -2.20 0.20
CA ARG A 171 -16.27 -1.92 -0.45
C ARG A 171 -15.19 -1.73 0.63
N PRO A 172 -14.05 -2.44 0.57
CA PRO A 172 -12.96 -2.19 1.48
C PRO A 172 -12.44 -0.75 1.27
N LYS A 173 -12.26 -0.01 2.37
CA LYS A 173 -11.60 1.29 2.32
C LYS A 173 -10.16 1.08 1.86
N TRP A 174 -9.71 1.88 0.90
CA TRP A 174 -8.29 1.88 0.52
C TRP A 174 -7.48 2.41 1.70
N ARG A 175 -6.56 1.60 2.22
CA ARG A 175 -5.54 2.06 3.15
C ARG A 175 -4.23 2.17 2.39
N PRO A 176 -3.49 3.28 2.50
CA PRO A 176 -2.17 3.40 1.89
C PRO A 176 -1.31 2.22 2.31
N VAL A 177 -0.70 1.55 1.33
CA VAL A 177 0.13 0.34 1.50
C VAL A 177 1.23 0.53 2.57
N ILE A 178 1.63 1.77 2.83
CA ILE A 178 2.59 2.14 3.88
C ILE A 178 2.18 1.64 5.27
N SER A 179 0.90 1.65 5.64
CA SER A 179 0.50 1.16 6.97
C SER A 179 0.74 -0.34 7.16
N LEU A 180 0.91 -1.10 6.07
CA LEU A 180 1.11 -2.55 6.05
C LEU A 180 2.58 -2.95 5.84
N VAL A 181 3.40 -2.08 5.25
CA VAL A 181 4.82 -2.36 4.92
C VAL A 181 5.76 -1.92 6.03
N LEU A 182 5.33 -1.02 6.92
CA LEU A 182 6.12 -0.61 8.08
C LEU A 182 6.20 -1.73 9.12
N ASN A 183 7.22 -2.58 9.02
CA ASN A 183 7.68 -3.34 10.19
C ASN A 183 8.07 -2.34 11.31
N ASN A 184 7.89 -2.71 12.58
CA ASN A 184 8.15 -1.83 13.74
C ASN A 184 9.53 -1.14 13.69
N GLN A 185 10.56 -1.82 13.16
CA GLN A 185 11.92 -1.29 13.03
C GLN A 185 12.07 -0.19 11.95
N GLN A 186 11.28 -0.23 10.88
CA GLN A 186 11.29 0.81 9.83
C GLN A 186 10.46 2.03 10.26
N ARG A 187 9.47 1.81 11.13
CA ARG A 187 8.64 2.87 11.70
C ARG A 187 9.46 3.86 12.54
N GLU A 188 10.47 3.39 13.28
CA GLU A 188 11.38 4.27 14.02
C GLU A 188 12.20 5.17 13.08
N ARG A 189 12.74 4.59 11.99
CA ARG A 189 13.59 5.31 11.02
C ARG A 189 12.85 6.39 10.23
N TRP A 190 11.53 6.28 10.09
CA TRP A 190 10.70 7.25 9.37
C TRP A 190 9.71 7.99 10.26
N LYS A 191 9.79 7.85 11.59
CA LYS A 191 8.83 8.39 12.54
C LYS A 191 8.61 9.90 12.36
N GLY A 192 9.71 10.66 12.24
CA GLY A 192 9.64 12.11 12.03
C GLY A 192 8.93 12.52 10.73
N PHE A 193 9.02 11.71 9.67
CA PHE A 193 8.35 11.98 8.39
C PHE A 193 6.90 11.49 8.37
N LEU A 194 6.61 10.37 9.06
CA LEU A 194 5.29 9.77 9.13
C LEU A 194 4.35 10.56 10.04
N ASP A 195 4.85 11.14 11.13
CA ASP A 195 4.04 11.97 12.03
C ASP A 195 3.55 13.23 11.28
N LEU A 196 4.40 13.90 10.50
CA LEU A 196 4.03 15.02 9.60
C LEU A 196 3.00 14.62 8.52
N ALA A 197 3.15 13.43 7.93
CA ALA A 197 2.19 12.92 6.95
C ALA A 197 0.82 12.55 7.57
N TYR A 198 0.77 12.28 8.88
CA TYR A 198 -0.45 11.91 9.60
C TYR A 198 -1.27 13.14 10.02
N TRP A 199 -0.61 14.27 10.33
CA TRP A 199 -1.28 15.54 10.69
C TRP A 199 -1.85 16.31 9.49
N ASN A 200 -1.40 16.02 8.27
CA ASN A 200 -1.87 16.68 7.03
C ASN A 200 -2.98 15.90 6.28
N VAL A 201 -3.66 14.97 6.96
CA VAL A 201 -4.85 14.32 6.43
C VAL A 201 -6.07 15.02 7.04
N GLU A 202 -6.80 15.80 6.24
CA GLU A 202 -8.11 16.30 6.65
C GLU A 202 -8.97 15.11 7.10
N LEU A 203 -9.43 15.17 8.35
CA LEU A 203 -10.47 14.29 8.85
C LEU A 203 -11.76 14.72 8.17
N GLU A 204 -12.08 14.13 7.02
CA GLU A 204 -13.44 14.22 6.47
C GLU A 204 -14.39 13.49 7.44
N GLU A 205 -15.44 14.20 7.86
CA GLU A 205 -16.54 13.74 8.73
C GLU A 205 -17.23 12.45 8.23
#